data_AF-A0A849WCU8-F1
#
_entry.id   AF-A0A849WCU8-F1
#
_cell.length_a   1.000
_cell.length_b   1.000
_cell.length_c   1.000
_cell.angle_alpha   90.00
_cell.angle_beta   90.00
_cell.angle_gamma   90.00
#
_symmetry.space_group_name_H-M   'P 1'
#
loop_
_entity.id
_entity.type
_entity.pdbx_description
1 polymer ?
#
loop_
_entity_poly.entity_id
_entity_poly.type
_entity_poly.pdbx_seq_one_letter_code
_entity_poly.pdbx_strand_id
1 'polypeptide(L)'
;MEFHTIITHEYPDLDAMLCCYLLQQYGEKRYPGISKAKLCFYPAGRLPDNKTPEELEKEGILAVDIGGGKLDTHPDGITLEKEKLTLSASNLVAQDLGVENKESLKDILEFTRLQDSAGQSLRSKNPIDHTTALPNIIRGALIHFGNNFLGMTQFFLEVFQSIEASFSGISLLGHELNPGMQEEIFENLNLKKIMALYLCERHLQCKLTEEMYISEKYFDHFVQSKGIESIPEFQKIISFVKNLKPRSYFLQANTSKDQIVGLPNILKGFYHLYRNNPEGIYKPIFLLFDCIVSYEKSWQDALVEYKTKSKIYQLDKIKIVAIEAQSALVVKAARFQDKADIVIYKDETRLHISISVNKLGKLKNFTFRRLAAKLRIAEMLSGYTIAAPISEIPFYEVGEVVGWFLHQSQKLLVHGSPKAHREPSLMPFELILEIALTEWDMNKKIPDRFCPVDNCIYEECPFYALRLHNCFLHREKLRISDKPL
;
A
#
# COMPACT_ATOMS: atom_id res chain seq x y z
N MET A 1 -17.14 13.37 -28.91
CA MET A 1 -17.00 12.01 -28.32
C MET A 1 -17.30 12.16 -26.85
N GLU A 2 -18.20 11.34 -26.32
CA GLU A 2 -18.49 11.30 -24.88
C GLU A 2 -17.69 10.15 -24.23
N PHE A 3 -17.10 10.44 -23.07
CA PHE A 3 -16.43 9.46 -22.24
C PHE A 3 -17.44 8.80 -21.32
N HIS A 4 -17.53 7.48 -21.38
CA HIS A 4 -18.53 6.70 -20.64
C HIS A 4 -17.93 5.72 -19.63
N THR A 5 -16.61 5.50 -19.65
CA THR A 5 -15.93 4.58 -18.72
C THR A 5 -14.59 5.17 -18.26
N ILE A 6 -14.30 5.03 -16.97
CA ILE A 6 -12.96 5.19 -16.37
C ILE A 6 -12.47 3.80 -15.97
N ILE A 7 -11.27 3.44 -16.42
CA ILE A 7 -10.60 2.18 -16.06
C ILE A 7 -9.43 2.48 -15.12
N THR A 8 -9.34 1.75 -14.01
CA THR A 8 -8.21 1.78 -13.05
C THR A 8 -7.86 0.38 -12.57
N HIS A 9 -6.76 0.21 -11.83
CA HIS A 9 -6.34 -1.12 -11.39
C HIS A 9 -7.23 -1.75 -10.29
N GLU A 10 -7.33 -3.08 -10.27
CA GLU A 10 -7.86 -3.87 -9.14
C GLU A 10 -7.06 -3.56 -7.86
N TYR A 11 -7.70 -3.69 -6.69
CA TYR A 11 -7.13 -3.24 -5.41
C TYR A 11 -6.72 -1.75 -5.45
N PRO A 12 -7.64 -0.84 -5.82
CA PRO A 12 -7.33 0.58 -6.03
C PRO A 12 -6.77 1.18 -4.73
N ASP A 13 -5.67 1.92 -4.86
CA ASP A 13 -5.07 2.63 -3.74
C ASP A 13 -5.50 4.11 -3.72
N LEU A 14 -4.81 4.92 -2.91
CA LEU A 14 -5.14 6.34 -2.78
C LEU A 14 -5.05 7.08 -4.11
N ASP A 15 -4.06 6.75 -4.95
CA ASP A 15 -3.78 7.49 -6.17
C ASP A 15 -4.83 7.19 -7.24
N ALA A 16 -5.09 5.91 -7.50
CA ALA A 16 -6.18 5.41 -8.35
C ALA A 16 -7.54 6.04 -8.00
N MET A 17 -7.94 5.97 -6.73
CA MET A 17 -9.25 6.47 -6.31
C MET A 17 -9.33 8.00 -6.40
N LEU A 18 -8.23 8.71 -6.11
CA LEU A 18 -8.19 10.17 -6.26
C LEU A 18 -8.23 10.58 -7.74
N CYS A 19 -7.63 9.82 -8.66
CA CYS A 19 -7.80 10.02 -10.11
C CYS A 19 -9.28 9.96 -10.51
N CYS A 20 -10.00 8.93 -10.04
CA CYS A 20 -11.42 8.74 -10.34
C CYS A 20 -12.26 9.92 -9.83
N TYR A 21 -11.97 10.38 -8.61
CA TYR A 21 -12.62 11.55 -8.02
C TYR A 21 -12.39 12.82 -8.84
N LEU A 22 -11.13 13.14 -9.17
CA LEU A 22 -10.79 14.34 -9.92
C LEU A 22 -11.46 14.35 -11.30
N LEU A 23 -11.44 13.22 -12.00
CA LEU A 23 -12.11 13.07 -13.29
C LEU A 23 -13.62 13.26 -13.18
N GLN A 24 -14.29 12.59 -12.24
CA GLN A 24 -15.74 12.71 -12.13
C GLN A 24 -16.18 14.11 -11.65
N GLN A 25 -15.40 14.75 -10.79
CA GLN A 25 -15.74 16.05 -10.19
C GLN A 25 -15.36 17.25 -11.06
N TYR A 26 -14.24 17.18 -11.79
CA TYR A 26 -13.67 18.32 -12.52
C TYR A 26 -13.45 18.04 -14.01
N GLY A 27 -13.63 16.81 -14.47
CA GLY A 27 -13.24 16.37 -15.81
C GLY A 27 -14.19 16.75 -16.93
N GLU A 28 -15.45 17.11 -16.66
CA GLU A 28 -16.51 17.25 -17.68
C GLU A 28 -16.12 18.21 -18.82
N LYS A 29 -15.43 19.32 -18.51
CA LYS A 29 -14.98 20.28 -19.52
C LYS A 29 -13.94 19.68 -20.48
N ARG A 30 -13.06 18.82 -19.96
CA ARG A 30 -11.94 18.21 -20.69
C ARG A 30 -12.38 16.92 -21.40
N TYR A 31 -13.22 16.15 -20.73
CA TYR A 31 -13.71 14.83 -21.12
C TYR A 31 -15.25 14.82 -20.99
N PRO A 32 -16.00 15.26 -22.03
CA PRO A 32 -17.47 15.32 -21.95
C PRO A 32 -18.08 13.96 -21.57
N GLY A 33 -19.02 13.92 -20.62
CA GLY A 33 -19.65 12.69 -20.12
C GLY A 33 -18.93 12.00 -18.96
N ILE A 34 -17.67 12.36 -18.67
CA ILE A 34 -16.84 11.67 -17.67
C ILE A 34 -17.44 11.76 -16.26
N SER A 35 -18.23 12.79 -15.94
CA SER A 35 -18.85 12.95 -14.62
C SER A 35 -19.86 11.84 -14.31
N LYS A 36 -20.33 11.11 -15.33
CA LYS A 36 -21.26 9.99 -15.24
C LYS A 36 -20.64 8.67 -15.70
N ALA A 37 -19.34 8.67 -16.02
CA ALA A 37 -18.65 7.50 -16.52
C ALA A 37 -18.66 6.37 -15.48
N LYS A 38 -18.84 5.13 -15.97
CA LYS A 38 -18.76 3.92 -15.15
C LYS A 38 -17.32 3.68 -14.73
N LEU A 39 -17.12 3.18 -13.51
CA LEU A 39 -15.81 2.76 -13.03
C LEU A 39 -15.63 1.26 -13.31
N CYS A 40 -14.53 0.90 -13.94
CA CYS A 40 -14.14 -0.49 -14.21
C CYS A 40 -12.74 -0.78 -13.68
N PHE A 41 -12.53 -2.00 -13.19
CA PHE A 41 -11.30 -2.42 -12.51
C PHE A 41 -10.67 -3.59 -13.25
N TYR A 42 -9.40 -3.47 -13.61
CA TYR A 42 -8.63 -4.52 -14.28
C TYR A 42 -7.31 -4.76 -13.56
N PRO A 43 -6.68 -5.95 -13.70
CA PRO A 43 -5.33 -6.16 -13.15
C PRO A 43 -4.36 -5.08 -13.65
N ALA A 44 -3.45 -4.63 -12.78
CA ALA A 44 -2.48 -3.61 -13.16
C ALA A 44 -1.61 -4.11 -14.33
N GLY A 45 -1.35 -3.21 -15.29
CA GLY A 45 -0.64 -3.51 -16.52
C GLY A 45 -1.46 -4.28 -17.56
N ARG A 46 -2.77 -4.51 -17.33
CA ARG A 46 -3.66 -5.18 -18.29
C ARG A 46 -4.82 -4.28 -18.66
N LEU A 47 -4.92 -4.00 -19.95
CA LEU A 47 -6.04 -3.26 -20.55
C LEU A 47 -6.98 -4.23 -21.29
N PRO A 48 -8.28 -3.90 -21.39
CA PRO A 48 -9.24 -4.75 -22.08
C PRO A 48 -8.85 -4.97 -23.54
N ASP A 49 -9.06 -6.20 -24.02
CA ASP A 49 -8.79 -6.62 -25.40
C ASP A 49 -7.35 -6.38 -25.89
N ASN A 50 -6.39 -6.25 -24.97
CA ASN A 50 -5.00 -5.85 -25.24
C ASN A 50 -4.86 -4.51 -26.00
N LYS A 51 -5.86 -3.63 -25.87
CA LYS A 51 -5.83 -2.29 -26.47
C LYS A 51 -4.85 -1.40 -25.73
N THR A 52 -4.29 -0.44 -26.45
CA THR A 52 -3.51 0.67 -25.90
C THR A 52 -4.43 1.71 -25.24
N PRO A 53 -3.94 2.52 -24.28
CA PRO A 53 -4.69 3.63 -23.71
C PRO A 53 -5.28 4.58 -24.77
N GLU A 54 -4.53 4.83 -25.85
CA GLU A 54 -4.95 5.71 -26.95
C GLU A 54 -6.09 5.13 -27.78
N GLU A 55 -6.12 3.80 -27.96
CA GLU A 55 -7.23 3.11 -28.63
C GLU A 55 -8.50 3.15 -27.77
N LEU A 56 -8.36 2.93 -26.45
CA LEU A 56 -9.47 3.04 -25.52
C LEU A 56 -10.03 4.47 -25.45
N GLU A 57 -9.16 5.48 -25.48
CA GLU A 57 -9.58 6.88 -25.46
C GLU A 57 -10.47 7.21 -26.66
N LYS A 58 -10.15 6.70 -27.87
CA LYS A 58 -10.98 6.86 -29.09
C LYS A 58 -12.35 6.21 -28.99
N GLU A 59 -12.54 5.29 -28.04
CA GLU A 59 -13.80 4.61 -27.75
C GLU A 59 -14.58 5.30 -26.61
N GLY A 60 -14.09 6.40 -26.05
CA GLY A 60 -14.70 7.04 -24.88
C GLY A 60 -14.38 6.35 -23.55
N ILE A 61 -13.27 5.61 -23.49
CA ILE A 61 -12.79 4.92 -22.30
C ILE A 61 -11.47 5.56 -21.85
N LEU A 62 -11.39 6.05 -20.62
CA LEU A 62 -10.19 6.68 -20.08
C LEU A 62 -9.49 5.76 -19.07
N ALA A 63 -8.26 5.35 -19.37
CA ALA A 63 -7.43 4.58 -18.45
C ALA A 63 -6.60 5.52 -17.54
N VAL A 64 -6.64 5.28 -16.23
CA VAL A 64 -5.88 6.02 -15.21
C VAL A 64 -5.22 5.04 -14.25
N ASP A 65 -4.00 5.35 -13.81
CA ASP A 65 -3.25 4.58 -12.80
C ASP A 65 -3.37 3.05 -12.98
N ILE A 66 -3.10 2.57 -14.19
CA ILE A 66 -3.22 1.14 -14.53
C ILE A 66 -2.08 0.66 -15.44
N GLY A 67 -1.18 1.54 -15.88
CA GLY A 67 -0.08 1.21 -16.78
C GLY A 67 -0.19 1.85 -18.16
N GLY A 68 0.88 2.52 -18.60
CA GLY A 68 1.21 2.82 -20.00
C GLY A 68 0.49 4.03 -20.63
N GLY A 69 -0.45 4.66 -19.93
CA GLY A 69 -1.21 5.80 -20.45
C GLY A 69 -0.62 7.18 -20.13
N LYS A 70 -1.23 8.22 -20.69
CA LYS A 70 -0.87 9.63 -20.38
C LYS A 70 -1.20 10.04 -18.94
N LEU A 71 -2.16 9.37 -18.30
CA LEU A 71 -2.61 9.60 -16.91
C LEU A 71 -2.11 8.49 -15.98
N ASP A 72 -0.87 8.05 -16.19
CA ASP A 72 -0.23 6.96 -15.46
C ASP A 72 1.27 7.25 -15.31
N THR A 73 1.83 6.89 -14.15
CA THR A 73 3.24 7.12 -13.81
C THR A 73 4.12 5.90 -14.05
N HIS A 74 3.53 4.73 -14.31
CA HIS A 74 4.27 3.53 -14.63
C HIS A 74 4.87 3.64 -16.04
N PRO A 75 6.12 3.20 -16.23
CA PRO A 75 6.73 3.19 -17.56
C PRO A 75 5.98 2.23 -18.48
N ASP A 76 5.86 2.59 -19.75
CA ASP A 76 5.33 1.77 -20.85
C ASP A 76 6.29 0.63 -21.27
N GLY A 77 7.37 0.43 -20.52
CA GLY A 77 8.44 -0.53 -20.80
C GLY A 77 9.49 -0.05 -21.80
N ILE A 78 9.31 1.13 -22.43
CA ILE A 78 10.19 1.61 -23.51
C ILE A 78 10.84 2.95 -23.16
N THR A 79 10.11 3.88 -22.52
CA THR A 79 10.64 5.19 -22.16
C THR A 79 10.29 5.58 -20.73
N LEU A 80 11.27 6.17 -20.04
CA LEU A 80 11.15 6.55 -18.64
C LEU A 80 11.18 8.08 -18.57
N GLU A 81 10.01 8.69 -18.71
CA GLU A 81 9.86 10.13 -18.59
C GLU A 81 10.21 10.56 -17.16
N LYS A 82 11.24 11.40 -17.01
CA LYS A 82 11.75 11.82 -15.70
C LYS A 82 10.68 12.50 -14.83
N GLU A 83 9.70 13.15 -15.46
CA GLU A 83 8.62 13.84 -14.76
C GLU A 83 7.67 12.85 -14.07
N LYS A 84 7.31 11.75 -14.75
CA LYS A 84 6.49 10.66 -14.21
C LYS A 84 7.10 9.96 -13.00
N LEU A 85 8.43 10.06 -12.80
CA LEU A 85 9.10 9.53 -11.60
C LEU A 85 8.85 10.32 -10.32
N THR A 86 8.37 11.56 -10.44
CA THR A 86 8.28 12.50 -9.30
C THR A 86 6.86 12.87 -8.92
N LEU A 87 5.92 12.61 -9.82
CA LEU A 87 4.49 12.83 -9.67
C LEU A 87 3.78 11.49 -9.40
N SER A 88 2.55 11.56 -8.90
CA SER A 88 1.61 10.44 -8.90
C SER A 88 0.61 10.61 -10.06
N ALA A 89 -0.17 9.57 -10.38
CA ALA A 89 -1.18 9.62 -11.42
C ALA A 89 -2.23 10.71 -11.14
N SER A 90 -2.64 10.89 -9.87
CA SER A 90 -3.58 11.95 -9.51
C SER A 90 -3.02 13.36 -9.70
N ASN A 91 -1.69 13.56 -9.59
CA ASN A 91 -1.08 14.83 -9.99
C ASN A 91 -1.17 15.05 -11.51
N LEU A 92 -0.92 14.02 -12.32
CA LEU A 92 -1.06 14.10 -13.78
C LEU A 92 -2.50 14.42 -14.18
N VAL A 93 -3.48 13.78 -13.55
CA VAL A 93 -4.91 14.08 -13.74
C VAL A 93 -5.21 15.53 -13.34
N ALA A 94 -4.76 15.97 -12.17
CA ALA A 94 -5.01 17.34 -11.72
C ALA A 94 -4.43 18.40 -12.69
N GLN A 95 -3.23 18.16 -13.23
CA GLN A 95 -2.59 19.04 -14.22
C GLN A 95 -3.35 19.04 -15.56
N ASP A 96 -3.75 17.88 -16.09
CA ASP A 96 -4.49 17.82 -17.35
C ASP A 96 -5.89 18.46 -17.24
N LEU A 97 -6.48 18.45 -16.05
CA LEU A 97 -7.75 19.13 -15.75
C LEU A 97 -7.58 20.62 -15.40
N GLY A 98 -6.37 21.10 -15.14
CA GLY A 98 -6.08 22.48 -14.73
C GLY A 98 -6.57 22.83 -13.31
N VAL A 99 -6.57 21.84 -12.40
CA VAL A 99 -7.03 21.98 -11.00
C VAL A 99 -5.93 21.72 -9.97
N GLU A 100 -4.69 21.52 -10.40
CA GLU A 100 -3.53 21.24 -9.55
C GLU A 100 -3.22 22.36 -8.53
N ASN A 101 -3.62 23.59 -8.85
CA ASN A 101 -3.44 24.77 -7.99
C ASN A 101 -4.66 25.06 -7.11
N LYS A 102 -5.68 24.19 -7.10
CA LYS A 102 -6.86 24.37 -6.26
C LYS A 102 -6.49 24.15 -4.78
N GLU A 103 -6.73 25.16 -3.95
CA GLU A 103 -6.28 25.14 -2.54
C GLU A 103 -6.84 23.94 -1.75
N SER A 104 -8.09 23.55 -1.97
CA SER A 104 -8.70 22.38 -1.32
C SER A 104 -8.10 21.04 -1.73
N LEU A 105 -7.34 20.99 -2.85
CA LEU A 105 -6.71 19.78 -3.36
C LEU A 105 -5.22 19.71 -3.09
N LYS A 106 -4.56 20.86 -2.88
CA LYS A 106 -3.11 20.99 -2.80
C LYS A 106 -2.47 20.01 -1.81
N ASP A 107 -2.99 19.95 -0.59
CA ASP A 107 -2.40 19.12 0.46
C ASP A 107 -2.67 17.62 0.25
N ILE A 108 -3.84 17.23 -0.25
CA ILE A 108 -4.14 15.82 -0.54
C ILE A 108 -3.37 15.33 -1.76
N LEU A 109 -3.25 16.14 -2.83
CA LEU A 109 -2.44 15.81 -4.01
C LEU A 109 -0.98 15.61 -3.65
N GLU A 110 -0.42 16.49 -2.83
CA GLU A 110 0.96 16.39 -2.38
C GLU A 110 1.17 15.24 -1.39
N PHE A 111 0.18 14.93 -0.55
CA PHE A 111 0.21 13.75 0.30
C PHE A 111 0.23 12.47 -0.54
N THR A 112 -0.68 12.35 -1.52
CA THR A 112 -0.75 11.22 -2.45
C THR A 112 0.57 11.06 -3.22
N ARG A 113 1.13 12.16 -3.73
CA ARG A 113 2.45 12.15 -4.39
C ARG A 113 3.55 11.55 -3.53
N LEU A 114 3.65 11.99 -2.27
CA LEU A 114 4.66 11.51 -1.34
C LEU A 114 4.44 10.03 -0.96
N GLN A 115 3.19 9.62 -0.82
CA GLN A 115 2.84 8.23 -0.54
C GLN A 115 3.23 7.32 -1.71
N ASP A 116 2.88 7.69 -2.94
CA ASP A 116 3.09 6.87 -4.13
C ASP A 116 4.58 6.84 -4.54
N SER A 117 5.18 8.02 -4.79
CA SER A 117 6.55 8.12 -5.32
C SER A 117 7.63 7.75 -4.29
N ALA A 118 7.51 8.22 -3.04
CA ALA A 118 8.53 8.05 -2.02
C ALA A 118 8.22 6.90 -1.05
N GLY A 119 6.99 6.37 -1.05
CA GLY A 119 6.51 5.46 -0.01
C GLY A 119 6.44 6.13 1.36
N GLN A 120 6.29 7.45 1.40
CA GLN A 120 6.22 8.23 2.63
C GLN A 120 4.77 8.26 3.13
N SER A 121 4.54 7.66 4.30
CA SER A 121 3.27 7.79 5.05
C SER A 121 3.26 9.11 5.86
N LEU A 122 2.38 9.20 6.86
CA LEU A 122 2.38 10.29 7.83
C LEU A 122 3.76 10.49 8.48
N ARG A 123 4.05 11.75 8.83
CA ARG A 123 5.21 12.15 9.63
C ARG A 123 5.01 11.91 11.12
N SER A 124 3.76 11.82 11.58
CA SER A 124 3.45 11.51 12.98
C SER A 124 4.16 10.23 13.45
N LYS A 125 4.65 10.24 14.68
CA LYS A 125 5.24 9.06 15.34
C LYS A 125 4.20 8.28 16.16
N ASN A 126 3.01 8.85 16.37
CA ASN A 126 1.98 8.21 17.16
C ASN A 126 1.28 7.13 16.32
N PRO A 127 1.27 5.85 16.74
CA PRO A 127 0.63 4.78 15.98
C PRO A 127 -0.88 4.97 15.79
N ILE A 128 -1.57 5.67 16.70
CA ILE A 128 -3.00 5.96 16.58
C ILE A 128 -3.26 6.84 15.36
N ASP A 129 -2.45 7.88 15.17
CA ASP A 129 -2.53 8.79 14.03
C ASP A 129 -2.43 8.04 12.69
N HIS A 130 -1.56 7.03 12.63
CA HIS A 130 -1.46 6.16 11.45
C HIS A 130 -2.71 5.30 11.29
N THR A 131 -3.22 4.69 12.35
CA THR A 131 -4.42 3.84 12.30
C THR A 131 -5.65 4.60 11.82
N THR A 132 -5.80 5.87 12.21
CA THR A 132 -6.95 6.72 11.88
C THR A 132 -6.71 7.65 10.68
N ALA A 133 -5.68 7.41 9.88
CA ALA A 133 -5.43 8.16 8.66
C ALA A 133 -5.80 7.39 7.40
N LEU A 134 -6.11 8.17 6.35
CA LEU A 134 -6.62 7.71 5.07
C LEU A 134 -5.87 6.49 4.50
N PRO A 135 -4.52 6.40 4.52
CA PRO A 135 -3.83 5.23 3.96
C PRO A 135 -4.19 3.90 4.65
N ASN A 136 -4.32 3.88 5.97
CA ASN A 136 -4.69 2.65 6.68
C ASN A 136 -6.20 2.43 6.69
N ILE A 137 -7.00 3.49 6.60
CA ILE A 137 -8.45 3.38 6.34
C ILE A 137 -8.67 2.70 4.98
N ILE A 138 -7.94 3.08 3.93
CA ILE A 138 -7.99 2.43 2.60
C ILE A 138 -7.58 0.96 2.69
N ARG A 139 -6.51 0.63 3.42
CA ARG A 139 -6.12 -0.78 3.65
C ARG A 139 -7.20 -1.58 4.37
N GLY A 140 -7.84 -0.96 5.36
CA GLY A 140 -8.98 -1.51 6.07
C GLY A 140 -10.18 -1.74 5.15
N ALA A 141 -10.44 -0.80 4.24
CA ALA A 141 -11.49 -0.92 3.25
C ALA A 141 -11.22 -2.07 2.26
N LEU A 142 -9.97 -2.27 1.81
CA LEU A 142 -9.64 -3.43 0.96
C LEU A 142 -9.99 -4.76 1.65
N ILE A 143 -9.82 -4.85 2.97
CA ILE A 143 -10.21 -6.03 3.76
C ILE A 143 -11.74 -6.10 3.89
N HIS A 144 -12.38 -4.98 4.23
CA HIS A 144 -13.82 -4.91 4.48
C HIS A 144 -14.68 -5.18 3.23
N PHE A 145 -14.34 -4.53 2.12
CA PHE A 145 -15.06 -4.65 0.85
C PHE A 145 -14.65 -5.89 0.04
N GLY A 146 -13.49 -6.48 0.33
CA GLY A 146 -12.95 -7.61 -0.43
C GLY A 146 -12.78 -7.25 -1.90
N ASN A 147 -13.47 -7.98 -2.78
CA ASN A 147 -13.43 -7.75 -4.23
C ASN A 147 -14.46 -6.71 -4.73
N ASN A 148 -15.24 -6.08 -3.85
CA ASN A 148 -16.17 -5.00 -4.23
C ASN A 148 -15.43 -3.66 -4.43
N PHE A 149 -14.56 -3.60 -5.42
CA PHE A 149 -13.74 -2.42 -5.72
C PHE A 149 -14.58 -1.21 -6.11
N LEU A 150 -15.73 -1.42 -6.77
CA LEU A 150 -16.66 -0.35 -7.12
C LEU A 150 -17.24 0.31 -5.87
N GLY A 151 -17.80 -0.49 -4.94
CA GLY A 151 -18.36 0.04 -3.70
C GLY A 151 -17.32 0.72 -2.82
N MET A 152 -16.11 0.16 -2.76
CA MET A 152 -14.97 0.80 -2.07
C MET A 152 -14.63 2.15 -2.70
N THR A 153 -14.46 2.20 -4.03
CA THR A 153 -14.07 3.42 -4.73
C THR A 153 -15.13 4.50 -4.56
N GLN A 154 -16.41 4.16 -4.76
CA GLN A 154 -17.54 5.08 -4.56
C GLN A 154 -17.55 5.66 -3.15
N PHE A 155 -17.32 4.85 -2.12
CA PHE A 155 -17.19 5.33 -0.75
C PHE A 155 -16.04 6.32 -0.60
N PHE A 156 -14.88 6.07 -1.19
CA PHE A 156 -13.76 7.01 -1.12
C PHE A 156 -13.96 8.29 -1.94
N LEU A 157 -14.78 8.27 -3.01
CA LEU A 157 -15.19 9.51 -3.67
C LEU A 157 -15.93 10.45 -2.69
N GLU A 158 -16.83 9.90 -1.87
CA GLU A 158 -17.51 10.67 -0.80
C GLU A 158 -16.52 11.15 0.27
N VAL A 159 -15.50 10.34 0.60
CA VAL A 159 -14.42 10.74 1.52
C VAL A 159 -13.58 11.89 0.95
N PHE A 160 -13.25 11.88 -0.34
CA PHE A 160 -12.51 12.99 -0.96
C PHE A 160 -13.36 14.26 -1.04
N GLN A 161 -14.65 14.11 -1.36
CA GLN A 161 -15.60 15.22 -1.33
C GLN A 161 -15.71 15.82 0.09
N SER A 162 -15.70 14.97 1.13
CA SER A 162 -15.74 15.44 2.52
C SER A 162 -14.43 16.15 2.90
N ILE A 163 -13.27 15.62 2.50
CA ILE A 163 -11.99 16.31 2.68
C ILE A 163 -12.00 17.69 2.03
N GLU A 164 -12.49 17.83 0.80
CA GLU A 164 -12.62 19.16 0.18
C GLU A 164 -13.64 20.06 0.91
N ALA A 165 -14.79 19.51 1.33
CA ALA A 165 -15.80 20.26 2.07
C ALA A 165 -15.30 20.78 3.42
N SER A 166 -14.30 20.12 4.02
CA SER A 166 -13.68 20.57 5.27
C SER A 166 -12.92 21.91 5.11
N PHE A 167 -12.49 22.25 3.89
CA PHE A 167 -11.90 23.54 3.52
C PHE A 167 -12.94 24.61 3.23
N SER A 168 -14.10 24.26 2.67
CA SER A 168 -15.14 25.25 2.30
C SER A 168 -15.68 26.03 3.49
N GLY A 169 -15.62 25.46 4.70
CA GLY A 169 -15.90 26.20 5.93
C GLY A 169 -14.96 27.40 6.15
N ILE A 170 -13.73 27.35 5.62
CA ILE A 170 -12.70 28.39 5.78
C ILE A 170 -12.90 29.54 4.78
N SER A 171 -13.38 29.25 3.56
CA SER A 171 -13.38 30.23 2.46
C SER A 171 -14.66 31.05 2.31
N LEU A 172 -15.82 30.56 2.79
CA LEU A 172 -17.11 31.22 2.52
C LEU A 172 -17.30 32.59 3.21
N LEU A 173 -16.41 32.96 4.15
CA LEU A 173 -16.53 34.22 4.90
C LEU A 173 -15.34 35.18 4.71
N GLY A 174 -14.31 34.83 3.94
CA GLY A 174 -13.13 35.70 3.73
C GLY A 174 -12.36 36.10 5.01
N HIS A 175 -12.74 35.54 6.15
CA HIS A 175 -12.14 35.73 7.46
C HIS A 175 -11.71 34.36 7.97
N GLU A 176 -10.50 34.26 8.54
CA GLU A 176 -10.08 33.07 9.26
C GLU A 176 -11.21 32.64 10.20
N LEU A 177 -11.69 31.40 10.07
CA LEU A 177 -12.72 30.86 10.96
C LEU A 177 -12.28 31.12 12.39
N ASN A 178 -13.09 31.89 13.13
CA ASN A 178 -12.89 32.09 14.55
C ASN A 178 -12.77 30.70 15.20
N PRO A 179 -11.71 30.39 15.97
CA PRO A 179 -11.49 29.07 16.57
C PRO A 179 -12.73 28.46 17.25
N GLY A 180 -13.66 29.28 17.74
CA GLY A 180 -14.94 28.83 18.30
C GLY A 180 -15.87 28.07 17.33
N MET A 181 -15.87 28.36 16.02
CA MET A 181 -16.71 27.63 15.05
C MET A 181 -16.21 26.20 14.81
N GLN A 182 -14.91 25.94 15.00
CA GLN A 182 -14.36 24.59 14.91
C GLN A 182 -14.74 23.74 16.12
N GLU A 183 -14.88 24.36 17.30
CA GLU A 183 -15.36 23.69 18.51
C GLU A 183 -16.82 23.26 18.35
N GLU A 184 -17.65 24.13 17.78
CA GLU A 184 -19.08 23.88 17.56
C GLU A 184 -19.31 22.61 16.73
N ILE A 185 -18.51 22.34 15.69
CA ILE A 185 -18.69 21.14 14.84
C ILE A 185 -18.45 19.86 15.63
N PHE A 186 -17.38 19.79 16.44
CA PHE A 186 -17.06 18.57 17.19
C PHE A 186 -17.95 18.40 18.43
N GLU A 187 -18.35 19.50 19.05
CA GLU A 187 -19.40 19.50 20.07
C GLU A 187 -20.72 18.98 19.50
N ASN A 188 -21.09 19.41 18.29
CA ASN A 188 -22.30 18.96 17.61
C ASN A 188 -22.22 17.52 17.10
N LEU A 189 -21.07 17.09 16.59
CA LEU A 189 -20.88 15.72 16.11
C LEU A 189 -20.87 14.71 17.28
N ASN A 190 -20.40 15.12 18.47
CA ASN A 190 -20.19 14.27 19.65
C ASN A 190 -19.64 12.88 19.27
N LEU A 191 -18.37 12.82 18.88
CA LEU A 191 -17.75 11.59 18.35
C LEU A 191 -17.85 10.40 19.33
N LYS A 192 -17.87 10.67 20.65
CA LYS A 192 -18.10 9.67 21.69
C LYS A 192 -19.49 9.05 21.57
N LYS A 193 -20.53 9.87 21.32
CA LYS A 193 -21.89 9.39 21.01
C LYS A 193 -21.92 8.53 19.75
N ILE A 194 -21.32 9.01 18.65
CA ILE A 194 -21.27 8.26 17.38
C ILE A 194 -20.55 6.93 17.56
N MET A 195 -19.43 6.90 18.28
CA MET A 195 -18.70 5.67 18.56
C MET A 195 -19.53 4.69 19.40
N ALA A 196 -20.25 5.15 20.42
CA ALA A 196 -21.13 4.28 21.19
C ALA A 196 -22.29 3.73 20.36
N LEU A 197 -22.89 4.56 19.49
CA LEU A 197 -23.93 4.11 18.55
C LEU A 197 -23.39 3.04 17.61
N TYR A 198 -22.19 3.26 17.05
CA TYR A 198 -21.48 2.28 16.22
C TYR A 198 -21.26 0.95 16.96
N LEU A 199 -20.70 1.01 18.18
CA LEU A 199 -20.44 -0.18 18.99
C LEU A 199 -21.74 -0.92 19.35
N CYS A 200 -22.82 -0.19 19.64
CA CYS A 200 -24.12 -0.77 19.88
C CYS A 200 -24.68 -1.49 18.64
N GLU A 201 -24.70 -0.82 17.50
CA GLU A 201 -25.26 -1.37 16.27
C GLU A 201 -24.43 -2.52 15.70
N ARG A 202 -23.12 -2.31 15.55
CA ARG A 202 -22.25 -3.20 14.78
C ARG A 202 -21.60 -4.30 15.61
N HIS A 203 -21.42 -4.09 16.91
CA HIS A 203 -20.72 -5.04 17.76
C HIS A 203 -21.64 -5.71 18.80
N LEU A 204 -22.42 -4.92 19.54
CA LEU A 204 -23.29 -5.43 20.61
C LEU A 204 -24.67 -5.86 20.12
N GLN A 205 -25.01 -5.59 18.85
CA GLN A 205 -26.31 -5.89 18.23
C GLN A 205 -27.50 -5.36 19.04
N CYS A 206 -27.36 -4.17 19.62
CA CYS A 206 -28.40 -3.51 20.38
C CYS A 206 -28.67 -2.09 19.85
N LYS A 207 -29.90 -1.62 20.01
CA LYS A 207 -30.27 -0.25 19.65
C LYS A 207 -30.06 0.67 20.85
N LEU A 208 -29.24 1.69 20.69
CA LEU A 208 -29.25 2.84 21.59
C LEU A 208 -30.39 3.77 21.15
N THR A 209 -31.13 4.35 22.08
CA THR A 209 -32.08 5.42 21.72
C THR A 209 -31.30 6.67 21.35
N GLU A 210 -31.64 7.31 20.23
CA GLU A 210 -30.94 8.50 19.73
C GLU A 210 -30.98 9.69 20.72
N GLU A 211 -31.99 9.70 21.59
CA GLU A 211 -32.18 10.70 22.64
C GLU A 211 -31.15 10.62 23.78
N MET A 212 -30.39 9.51 23.86
CA MET A 212 -29.47 9.33 24.97
C MET A 212 -28.26 10.26 24.82
N TYR A 213 -28.15 11.22 25.74
CA TYR A 213 -26.98 12.08 25.86
C TYR A 213 -25.80 11.27 26.39
N ILE A 214 -24.75 11.14 25.58
CA ILE A 214 -23.49 10.48 25.98
C ILE A 214 -22.51 11.55 26.44
N SER A 215 -22.37 11.66 27.77
CA SER A 215 -21.27 12.42 28.37
C SER A 215 -19.95 11.67 28.25
N GLU A 216 -18.82 12.36 28.46
CA GLU A 216 -17.49 11.73 28.50
C GLU A 216 -17.41 10.61 29.53
N LYS A 217 -17.88 10.85 30.77
CA LYS A 217 -17.94 9.84 31.83
C LYS A 217 -18.81 8.65 31.45
N TYR A 218 -19.91 8.90 30.74
CA TYR A 218 -20.78 7.83 30.26
C TYR A 218 -20.08 6.97 29.21
N PHE A 219 -19.38 7.58 28.24
CA PHE A 219 -18.66 6.83 27.21
C PHE A 219 -17.59 5.93 27.82
N ASP A 220 -16.79 6.44 28.76
CA ASP A 220 -15.77 5.66 29.46
C ASP A 220 -16.37 4.48 30.22
N HIS A 221 -17.44 4.73 30.99
CA HIS A 221 -18.16 3.68 31.69
C HIS A 221 -18.80 2.66 30.73
N PHE A 222 -19.34 3.12 29.60
CA PHE A 222 -19.94 2.27 28.58
C PHE A 222 -18.90 1.31 27.98
N VAL A 223 -17.75 1.79 27.52
CA VAL A 223 -16.73 0.92 26.92
C VAL A 223 -16.14 -0.06 27.95
N GLN A 224 -16.00 0.37 29.20
CA GLN A 224 -15.51 -0.49 30.29
C GLN A 224 -16.54 -1.56 30.68
N SER A 225 -17.79 -1.16 30.96
CA SER A 225 -18.87 -2.07 31.41
C SER A 225 -19.27 -3.09 30.35
N LYS A 226 -19.07 -2.77 29.06
CA LYS A 226 -19.31 -3.70 27.94
C LYS A 226 -18.07 -4.51 27.56
N GLY A 227 -16.94 -4.32 28.23
CA GLY A 227 -15.69 -5.05 27.94
C GLY A 227 -15.10 -4.73 26.56
N ILE A 228 -15.43 -3.59 25.95
CA ILE A 228 -14.92 -3.23 24.63
C ILE A 228 -13.43 -2.87 24.69
N GLU A 229 -12.97 -2.30 25.81
CA GLU A 229 -11.55 -1.91 25.97
C GLU A 229 -10.58 -3.11 25.94
N SER A 230 -11.04 -4.31 26.26
CA SER A 230 -10.21 -5.52 26.20
C SER A 230 -10.11 -6.12 24.80
N ILE A 231 -10.94 -5.67 23.86
CA ILE A 231 -10.97 -6.16 22.48
C ILE A 231 -9.86 -5.45 21.67
N PRO A 232 -8.80 -6.17 21.23
CA PRO A 232 -7.61 -5.55 20.64
C PRO A 232 -7.87 -4.64 19.44
N GLU A 233 -8.81 -4.98 18.56
CA GLU A 233 -9.14 -4.22 17.36
C GLU A 233 -9.82 -2.87 17.65
N PHE A 234 -10.42 -2.68 18.83
CA PHE A 234 -11.03 -1.41 19.23
C PHE A 234 -10.11 -0.51 20.04
N GLN A 235 -9.02 -1.03 20.61
CA GLN A 235 -8.20 -0.29 21.58
C GLN A 235 -7.69 1.05 21.06
N LYS A 236 -7.15 1.08 19.83
CA LYS A 236 -6.60 2.33 19.27
C LYS A 236 -7.68 3.34 18.92
N ILE A 237 -8.82 2.89 18.37
CA ILE A 237 -9.90 3.81 18.00
C ILE A 237 -10.65 4.33 19.24
N ILE A 238 -10.80 3.53 20.29
CA ILE A 238 -11.31 4.01 21.58
C ILE A 238 -10.33 5.00 22.20
N SER A 239 -9.04 4.67 22.24
CA SER A 239 -8.02 5.60 22.73
C SER A 239 -8.03 6.92 21.96
N PHE A 240 -8.18 6.87 20.64
CA PHE A 240 -8.35 8.05 19.80
C PHE A 240 -9.57 8.89 20.22
N VAL A 241 -10.75 8.27 20.32
CA VAL A 241 -12.02 8.94 20.67
C VAL A 241 -11.97 9.54 22.09
N LYS A 242 -11.36 8.83 23.05
CA LYS A 242 -11.19 9.31 24.43
C LYS A 242 -10.26 10.52 24.50
N ASN A 243 -9.16 10.48 23.76
CA ASN A 243 -8.13 11.53 23.79
C ASN A 243 -8.38 12.68 22.80
N LEU A 244 -9.50 12.66 22.06
CA LEU A 244 -9.85 13.72 21.14
C LEU A 244 -10.15 15.00 21.95
N LYS A 245 -9.23 15.96 21.89
CA LYS A 245 -9.42 17.27 22.51
C LYS A 245 -10.14 18.21 21.52
N PRO A 246 -10.97 19.14 22.01
CA PRO A 246 -11.35 20.29 21.21
C PRO A 246 -10.08 20.93 20.63
N ARG A 247 -10.03 21.15 19.31
CA ARG A 247 -8.89 21.72 18.56
C ARG A 247 -7.68 20.81 18.27
N SER A 248 -7.66 19.53 18.67
CA SER A 248 -6.56 18.61 18.36
C SER A 248 -6.98 17.53 17.36
N TYR A 249 -6.75 17.80 16.07
CA TYR A 249 -7.12 16.94 14.93
C TYR A 249 -6.25 15.69 14.76
N PHE A 250 -5.10 15.69 15.41
CA PHE A 250 -4.20 14.56 15.55
C PHE A 250 -3.69 14.58 16.98
N LEU A 251 -3.29 13.42 17.51
CA LEU A 251 -2.67 13.43 18.83
C LEU A 251 -1.31 14.13 18.77
N GLN A 252 -0.60 14.08 17.64
CA GLN A 252 0.76 14.66 17.50
C GLN A 252 1.16 15.18 16.09
N ALA A 253 0.29 15.20 15.08
CA ALA A 253 0.67 15.63 13.72
C ALA A 253 0.64 17.16 13.56
N ASN A 254 1.77 17.75 13.18
CA ASN A 254 1.95 19.20 13.09
C ASN A 254 1.94 19.76 11.65
N THR A 255 1.82 18.90 10.63
CA THR A 255 1.84 19.32 9.22
C THR A 255 0.45 19.27 8.63
N SER A 256 0.07 20.29 7.85
CA SER A 256 -1.23 20.37 7.17
C SER A 256 -1.54 19.13 6.31
N LYS A 257 -0.53 18.60 5.61
CA LYS A 257 -0.60 17.35 4.82
C LYS A 257 -0.97 16.11 5.62
N ASP A 258 -0.53 15.99 6.88
CA ASP A 258 -0.94 14.88 7.74
C ASP A 258 -2.37 15.14 8.25
N GLN A 259 -2.64 16.40 8.64
CA GLN A 259 -3.94 16.84 9.14
C GLN A 259 -5.07 16.58 8.15
N ILE A 260 -4.84 16.79 6.85
CA ILE A 260 -5.89 16.69 5.84
C ILE A 260 -6.41 15.28 5.61
N VAL A 261 -5.54 14.28 5.77
CA VAL A 261 -5.87 12.86 5.59
C VAL A 261 -6.27 12.16 6.90
N GLY A 262 -6.39 12.91 7.99
CA GLY A 262 -6.83 12.38 9.27
C GLY A 262 -8.33 12.22 9.36
N LEU A 263 -8.75 11.22 10.13
CA LEU A 263 -10.16 10.99 10.45
C LEU A 263 -10.89 12.27 10.89
N PRO A 264 -10.37 13.14 11.78
CA PRO A 264 -11.09 14.36 12.16
C PRO A 264 -11.43 15.29 11.00
N ASN A 265 -10.53 15.43 10.02
CA ASN A 265 -10.80 16.28 8.87
C ASN A 265 -11.89 15.69 7.97
N ILE A 266 -11.86 14.37 7.77
CA ILE A 266 -12.90 13.63 7.04
C ILE A 266 -14.27 13.77 7.74
N LEU A 267 -14.31 13.59 9.07
CA LEU A 267 -15.52 13.73 9.89
C LEU A 267 -16.11 15.15 9.80
N LYS A 268 -15.25 16.18 9.89
CA LYS A 268 -15.65 17.59 9.72
C LYS A 268 -16.27 17.81 8.34
N GLY A 269 -15.67 17.23 7.30
CA GLY A 269 -16.19 17.23 5.95
C GLY A 269 -17.60 16.66 5.84
N PHE A 270 -17.81 15.46 6.40
CA PHE A 270 -19.12 14.81 6.37
C PHE A 270 -20.18 15.61 7.13
N TYR A 271 -19.81 16.21 8.27
CA TYR A 271 -20.70 17.13 8.97
C TYR A 271 -21.11 18.31 8.07
N HIS A 272 -20.17 18.94 7.37
CA HIS A 272 -20.49 20.05 6.46
C HIS A 272 -21.41 19.65 5.31
N LEU A 273 -21.18 18.48 4.71
CA LEU A 273 -22.00 17.95 3.61
C LEU A 273 -23.41 17.58 4.06
N TYR A 274 -23.56 17.03 5.29
CA TYR A 274 -24.79 16.38 5.72
C TYR A 274 -25.37 16.92 7.03
N ARG A 275 -25.04 18.15 7.46
CA ARG A 275 -25.55 18.75 8.72
C ARG A 275 -27.08 18.73 8.87
N ASN A 276 -27.81 18.69 7.76
CA ASN A 276 -29.28 18.64 7.73
C ASN A 276 -29.84 17.22 7.51
N ASN A 277 -28.98 16.20 7.47
CA ASN A 277 -29.32 14.80 7.24
C ASN A 277 -28.46 13.89 8.14
N PRO A 278 -28.93 13.59 9.37
CA PRO A 278 -28.19 12.75 10.31
C PRO A 278 -27.82 11.37 9.75
N GLU A 279 -28.69 10.74 8.95
CA GLU A 279 -28.38 9.45 8.32
C GLU A 279 -27.19 9.56 7.35
N GLY A 280 -27.10 10.67 6.62
CA GLY A 280 -25.97 11.02 5.76
C GLY A 280 -24.66 11.22 6.51
N ILE A 281 -24.71 11.52 7.82
CA ILE A 281 -23.52 11.61 8.69
C ILE A 281 -23.14 10.23 9.22
N TYR A 282 -24.07 9.51 9.84
CA TYR A 282 -23.73 8.28 10.57
C TYR A 282 -23.29 7.15 9.65
N LYS A 283 -23.95 6.95 8.52
CA LYS A 283 -23.67 5.85 7.59
C LYS A 283 -22.22 5.84 7.10
N PRO A 284 -21.67 6.93 6.51
CA PRO A 284 -20.27 6.93 6.07
C PRO A 284 -19.28 6.88 7.25
N ILE A 285 -19.62 7.45 8.41
CA ILE A 285 -18.73 7.38 9.59
C ILE A 285 -18.63 5.96 10.14
N PHE A 286 -19.75 5.22 10.20
CA PHE A 286 -19.73 3.82 10.63
C PHE A 286 -18.90 2.98 9.67
N LEU A 287 -18.98 3.26 8.37
CA LEU A 287 -18.18 2.59 7.36
C LEU A 287 -16.68 2.93 7.50
N LEU A 288 -16.31 4.17 7.87
CA LEU A 288 -14.91 4.50 8.24
C LEU A 288 -14.45 3.67 9.45
N PHE A 289 -15.29 3.53 10.47
CA PHE A 289 -14.97 2.71 11.65
C PHE A 289 -14.82 1.24 11.28
N ASP A 290 -15.72 0.68 10.46
CA ASP A 290 -15.61 -0.69 9.94
C ASP A 290 -14.28 -0.91 9.21
N CYS A 291 -13.83 0.06 8.41
CA CYS A 291 -12.52 0.01 7.76
C CYS A 291 -11.37 0.00 8.78
N ILE A 292 -11.38 0.92 9.76
CA ILE A 292 -10.34 1.00 10.80
C ILE A 292 -10.26 -0.30 11.61
N VAL A 293 -11.42 -0.83 12.04
CA VAL A 293 -11.53 -2.06 12.82
C VAL A 293 -11.06 -3.26 12.00
N SER A 294 -11.41 -3.33 10.71
CA SER A 294 -10.95 -4.39 9.80
C SER A 294 -9.42 -4.39 9.65
N TYR A 295 -8.82 -3.20 9.53
CA TYR A 295 -7.36 -3.06 9.49
C TYR A 295 -6.69 -3.47 10.81
N GLU A 296 -7.22 -3.02 11.95
CA GLU A 296 -6.65 -3.37 13.26
C GLU A 296 -6.78 -4.86 13.55
N LYS A 297 -7.93 -5.48 13.24
CA LYS A 297 -8.10 -6.94 13.33
C LYS A 297 -7.04 -7.68 12.49
N SER A 298 -6.89 -7.31 11.22
CA SER A 298 -5.87 -7.93 10.34
C SER A 298 -4.44 -7.71 10.85
N TRP A 299 -4.17 -6.58 11.52
CA TRP A 299 -2.88 -6.33 12.17
C TRP A 299 -2.65 -7.26 13.37
N GLN A 300 -3.66 -7.50 14.20
CA GLN A 300 -3.57 -8.44 15.33
C GLN A 300 -3.37 -9.88 14.83
N ASP A 301 -4.14 -10.29 13.83
CA ASP A 301 -3.98 -11.60 13.18
C ASP A 301 -2.57 -11.77 12.63
N ALA A 302 -2.02 -10.75 11.97
CA ALA A 302 -0.65 -10.76 11.47
C ALA A 302 0.40 -10.84 12.59
N LEU A 303 0.17 -10.25 13.76
CA LEU A 303 1.07 -10.41 14.92
C LEU A 303 1.07 -11.84 15.45
N VAL A 304 -0.10 -12.48 15.50
CA VAL A 304 -0.24 -13.88 15.90
C VAL A 304 0.44 -14.79 14.89
N GLU A 305 0.16 -14.61 13.61
CA GLU A 305 0.75 -15.37 12.51
C GLU A 305 2.28 -15.21 12.46
N TYR A 306 2.78 -13.98 12.64
CA TYR A 306 4.21 -13.71 12.72
C TYR A 306 4.87 -14.51 13.85
N LYS A 307 4.27 -14.49 15.03
CA LYS A 307 4.81 -15.19 16.21
C LYS A 307 4.88 -16.70 16.02
N THR A 308 3.94 -17.28 15.26
CA THR A 308 3.85 -18.74 15.08
C THR A 308 4.62 -19.25 13.87
N LYS A 309 4.73 -18.46 12.80
CA LYS A 309 5.26 -18.93 11.50
C LYS A 309 6.64 -18.38 11.14
N SER A 310 7.15 -17.35 11.82
CA SER A 310 8.43 -16.73 11.44
C SER A 310 9.64 -17.65 11.65
N LYS A 311 10.58 -17.61 10.70
CA LYS A 311 11.91 -18.21 10.79
C LYS A 311 12.94 -17.09 10.77
N ILE A 312 13.73 -16.97 11.85
CA ILE A 312 14.72 -15.88 12.01
C ILE A 312 16.12 -16.43 11.75
N TYR A 313 16.86 -15.74 10.87
CA TYR A 313 18.25 -16.02 10.55
C TYR A 313 19.11 -14.82 10.96
N GLN A 314 20.12 -15.06 11.81
CA GLN A 314 21.09 -14.06 12.22
C GLN A 314 22.41 -14.32 11.51
N LEU A 315 22.79 -13.45 10.56
CA LEU A 315 24.03 -13.52 9.81
C LEU A 315 24.90 -12.31 10.15
N ASP A 316 25.90 -12.52 11.01
CA ASP A 316 26.73 -11.46 11.57
C ASP A 316 25.84 -10.34 12.16
N LYS A 317 25.88 -9.12 11.61
CA LYS A 317 25.07 -7.98 12.08
C LYS A 317 23.70 -7.85 11.40
N ILE A 318 23.33 -8.75 10.50
CA ILE A 318 22.11 -8.69 9.68
C ILE A 318 21.08 -9.68 10.22
N LYS A 319 19.85 -9.19 10.47
CA LYS A 319 18.71 -10.05 10.83
C LYS A 319 17.78 -10.24 9.63
N ILE A 320 17.57 -11.49 9.24
CA ILE A 320 16.67 -11.87 8.15
C ILE A 320 15.49 -12.65 8.74
N VAL A 321 14.28 -12.28 8.34
CA VAL A 321 13.07 -13.02 8.69
C VAL A 321 12.50 -13.64 7.42
N ALA A 322 12.25 -14.94 7.44
CA ALA A 322 11.46 -15.63 6.43
C ALA A 322 10.10 -16.04 7.02
N ILE A 323 9.02 -15.85 6.26
CA ILE A 323 7.67 -16.18 6.73
C ILE A 323 6.73 -16.52 5.56
N GLU A 324 6.00 -17.61 5.70
CA GLU A 324 4.83 -17.94 4.88
C GLU A 324 3.59 -17.53 5.66
N ALA A 325 2.72 -16.72 5.07
CA ALA A 325 1.58 -16.17 5.78
C ALA A 325 0.44 -15.73 4.85
N GLN A 326 -0.77 -15.67 5.40
CA GLN A 326 -1.97 -15.21 4.69
C GLN A 326 -2.00 -13.69 4.52
N SER A 327 -1.43 -12.94 5.48
CA SER A 327 -1.44 -11.47 5.46
C SER A 327 -0.06 -10.88 5.19
N ALA A 328 0.03 -9.99 4.20
CA ALA A 328 1.25 -9.22 3.95
C ALA A 328 1.63 -8.27 5.12
N LEU A 329 0.72 -8.03 6.08
CA LEU A 329 1.03 -7.24 7.29
C LEU A 329 2.08 -7.92 8.17
N VAL A 330 2.33 -9.22 8.03
CA VAL A 330 3.42 -9.89 8.76
C VAL A 330 4.80 -9.29 8.43
N VAL A 331 4.96 -8.71 7.24
CA VAL A 331 6.20 -8.00 6.88
C VAL A 331 6.43 -6.79 7.79
N LYS A 332 5.35 -6.08 8.13
CA LYS A 332 5.40 -4.96 9.08
C LYS A 332 5.59 -5.48 10.51
N ALA A 333 4.96 -6.60 10.88
CA ALA A 333 5.15 -7.24 12.19
C ALA A 333 6.62 -7.64 12.42
N ALA A 334 7.28 -8.25 11.42
CA ALA A 334 8.70 -8.61 11.46
C ALA A 334 9.61 -7.41 11.75
N ARG A 335 9.36 -6.28 11.09
CA ARG A 335 10.12 -5.04 11.33
C ARG A 335 9.79 -4.43 12.69
N PHE A 336 8.56 -4.57 13.15
CA PHE A 336 8.12 -4.02 14.43
C PHE A 336 8.71 -4.79 15.62
N GLN A 337 8.48 -6.10 15.68
CA GLN A 337 8.88 -6.97 16.80
C GLN A 337 10.38 -7.22 16.80
N ASP A 338 10.94 -7.62 15.65
CA ASP A 338 12.32 -8.10 15.58
C ASP A 338 13.32 -7.12 14.98
N LYS A 339 12.85 -5.96 14.49
CA LYS A 339 13.70 -5.00 13.76
C LYS A 339 14.42 -5.67 12.59
N ALA A 340 13.75 -6.60 11.90
CA ALA A 340 14.29 -7.31 10.74
C ALA A 340 14.92 -6.34 9.72
N ASP A 341 16.14 -6.64 9.29
CA ASP A 341 16.83 -5.88 8.24
C ASP A 341 16.31 -6.29 6.86
N ILE A 342 16.02 -7.58 6.67
CA ILE A 342 15.40 -8.16 5.47
C ILE A 342 14.20 -9.01 5.88
N VAL A 343 13.14 -8.94 5.09
CA VAL A 343 11.98 -9.83 5.20
C VAL A 343 11.76 -10.54 3.87
N ILE A 344 11.71 -11.87 3.91
CA ILE A 344 11.34 -12.76 2.81
C ILE A 344 9.95 -13.30 3.16
N TYR A 345 8.94 -12.88 2.41
CA TYR A 345 7.55 -13.22 2.64
C TYR A 345 6.98 -13.99 1.46
N LYS A 346 6.22 -15.05 1.74
CA LYS A 346 5.40 -15.75 0.75
C LYS A 346 3.94 -15.75 1.20
N ASP A 347 3.07 -15.34 0.28
CA ASP A 347 1.63 -15.40 0.43
C ASP A 347 1.14 -16.84 0.32
N GLU A 348 0.46 -17.37 1.34
CA GLU A 348 -0.02 -18.77 1.34
C GLU A 348 -1.16 -19.01 0.35
N THR A 349 -1.94 -17.99 0.03
CA THR A 349 -3.12 -18.11 -0.84
C THR A 349 -2.75 -17.89 -2.29
N ARG A 350 -1.97 -16.84 -2.58
CA ARG A 350 -1.61 -16.43 -3.94
C ARG A 350 -0.24 -16.94 -4.39
N LEU A 351 0.54 -17.50 -3.46
CA LEU A 351 1.91 -17.99 -3.69
C LEU A 351 2.88 -16.91 -4.21
N HIS A 352 2.50 -15.63 -4.05
CA HIS A 352 3.37 -14.50 -4.36
C HIS A 352 4.53 -14.44 -3.37
N ILE A 353 5.70 -14.04 -3.84
CA ILE A 353 6.89 -13.94 -3.02
C ILE A 353 7.42 -12.51 -3.06
N SER A 354 7.81 -11.98 -1.90
CA SER A 354 8.45 -10.67 -1.80
C SER A 354 9.68 -10.73 -0.90
N ILE A 355 10.74 -10.04 -1.32
CA ILE A 355 11.95 -9.84 -0.54
C ILE A 355 12.15 -8.34 -0.42
N SER A 356 12.23 -7.84 0.82
CA SER A 356 12.28 -6.40 1.09
C SER A 356 13.31 -6.03 2.15
N VAL A 357 13.99 -4.90 1.92
CA VAL A 357 14.91 -4.31 2.92
C VAL A 357 14.17 -3.33 3.81
N ASN A 358 14.51 -3.31 5.10
CA ASN A 358 14.12 -2.23 5.99
C ASN A 358 14.87 -0.93 5.61
N LYS A 359 14.14 0.00 5.00
CA LYS A 359 14.68 1.28 4.49
C LYS A 359 15.34 2.16 5.58
N LEU A 360 14.98 1.96 6.86
CA LEU A 360 15.51 2.70 7.99
C LEU A 360 16.61 1.94 8.76
N GLY A 361 16.89 0.70 8.35
CA GLY A 361 17.82 -0.20 9.03
C GLY A 361 19.27 -0.07 8.57
N LYS A 362 20.09 -1.05 8.97
CA LYS A 362 21.54 -1.10 8.67
C LYS A 362 21.81 -1.21 7.16
N LEU A 363 20.85 -1.78 6.43
CA LEU A 363 20.93 -2.03 4.99
C LEU A 363 20.28 -0.93 4.15
N LYS A 364 20.13 0.30 4.67
CA LYS A 364 19.50 1.41 3.93
C LYS A 364 20.14 1.72 2.56
N ASN A 365 21.41 1.37 2.36
CA ASN A 365 22.13 1.58 1.09
C ASN A 365 22.29 0.29 0.27
N PHE A 366 21.73 -0.83 0.73
CA PHE A 366 21.82 -2.11 0.05
C PHE A 366 20.88 -2.14 -1.16
N THR A 367 21.29 -2.85 -2.22
CA THR A 367 20.52 -3.03 -3.46
C THR A 367 20.36 -4.52 -3.79
N PHE A 368 19.19 -4.93 -4.25
CA PHE A 368 18.89 -6.30 -4.63
C PHE A 368 19.35 -6.67 -6.05
N ARG A 369 20.10 -5.84 -6.80
CA ARG A 369 20.50 -6.18 -8.18
C ARG A 369 21.17 -7.55 -8.30
N ARG A 370 22.11 -7.87 -7.39
CA ARG A 370 22.79 -9.17 -7.37
C ARG A 370 21.86 -10.32 -6.96
N LEU A 371 21.02 -10.11 -5.95
CA LEU A 371 20.03 -11.10 -5.52
C LEU A 371 18.99 -11.37 -6.62
N ALA A 372 18.51 -10.34 -7.30
CA ALA A 372 17.60 -10.44 -8.43
C ALA A 372 18.24 -11.30 -9.53
N ALA A 373 19.48 -11.02 -9.91
CA ALA A 373 20.19 -11.82 -10.91
C ALA A 373 20.30 -13.30 -10.49
N LYS A 374 20.64 -13.59 -9.23
CA LYS A 374 20.70 -14.97 -8.71
C LYS A 374 19.35 -15.69 -8.83
N LEU A 375 18.28 -15.07 -8.35
CA LEU A 375 16.95 -15.68 -8.34
C LEU A 375 16.40 -15.85 -9.76
N ARG A 376 16.65 -14.88 -10.64
CA ARG A 376 16.24 -14.96 -12.05
C ARG A 376 16.95 -16.07 -12.80
N ILE A 377 18.27 -16.21 -12.64
CA ILE A 377 19.00 -17.34 -13.25
C ILE A 377 18.48 -18.67 -12.70
N ALA A 378 18.24 -18.76 -11.38
CA ALA A 378 17.72 -19.97 -10.76
C ALA A 378 16.29 -20.32 -11.23
N GLU A 379 15.44 -19.31 -11.45
CA GLU A 379 14.09 -19.47 -12.02
C GLU A 379 14.16 -20.02 -13.44
N MET A 380 15.01 -19.42 -14.29
CA MET A 380 15.29 -19.89 -15.65
C MET A 380 15.74 -21.35 -15.67
N LEU A 381 16.73 -21.70 -14.84
CA LEU A 381 17.23 -23.07 -14.73
C LEU A 381 16.20 -24.06 -14.13
N SER A 382 15.13 -23.55 -13.51
CA SER A 382 14.02 -24.37 -12.99
C SER A 382 12.97 -24.69 -14.05
N GLY A 383 13.18 -24.26 -15.30
CA GLY A 383 12.32 -24.58 -16.45
C GLY A 383 11.55 -23.38 -17.02
N TYR A 384 11.82 -22.16 -16.56
CA TYR A 384 11.21 -20.97 -17.13
C TYR A 384 11.70 -20.77 -18.57
N THR A 385 10.79 -20.81 -19.54
CA THR A 385 11.14 -20.73 -20.96
C THR A 385 11.43 -19.29 -21.37
N ILE A 386 12.57 -19.07 -22.03
CA ILE A 386 13.00 -17.76 -22.53
C ILE A 386 13.42 -17.91 -23.98
N ALA A 387 12.95 -17.02 -24.85
CA ALA A 387 13.29 -17.04 -26.27
C ALA A 387 14.69 -16.44 -26.56
N ALA A 388 15.17 -15.54 -25.69
CA ALA A 388 16.44 -14.84 -25.85
C ALA A 388 17.65 -15.68 -25.34
N PRO A 389 18.84 -15.53 -25.95
CA PRO A 389 20.08 -16.09 -25.43
C PRO A 389 20.39 -15.61 -24.00
N ILE A 390 20.98 -16.47 -23.16
CA ILE A 390 21.29 -16.16 -21.75
C ILE A 390 22.12 -14.87 -21.61
N SER A 391 23.05 -14.63 -22.53
CA SER A 391 23.92 -13.45 -22.55
C SER A 391 23.19 -12.13 -22.77
N GLU A 392 21.98 -12.16 -23.33
CA GLU A 392 21.17 -10.98 -23.65
C GLU A 392 20.15 -10.65 -22.57
N ILE A 393 19.97 -11.53 -21.57
CA ILE A 393 18.96 -11.35 -20.53
C ILE A 393 19.46 -10.33 -19.49
N PRO A 394 18.71 -9.24 -19.22
CA PRO A 394 19.13 -8.17 -18.33
C PRO A 394 18.91 -8.51 -16.84
N PHE A 395 19.55 -9.58 -16.36
CA PHE A 395 19.32 -10.16 -15.03
C PHE A 395 19.48 -9.18 -13.85
N TYR A 396 20.24 -8.10 -14.00
CA TYR A 396 20.49 -7.09 -12.97
C TYR A 396 19.54 -5.88 -13.00
N GLU A 397 18.76 -5.76 -14.07
CA GLU A 397 18.03 -4.52 -14.33
C GLU A 397 16.73 -4.45 -13.52
N VAL A 398 16.34 -3.20 -13.27
CA VAL A 398 15.01 -2.86 -12.73
C VAL A 398 13.96 -3.32 -13.74
N GLY A 399 12.78 -3.70 -13.23
CA GLY A 399 11.70 -4.24 -14.05
C GLY A 399 11.55 -5.74 -13.89
N GLU A 400 10.75 -6.35 -14.74
CA GLU A 400 10.47 -7.78 -14.72
C GLU A 400 11.44 -8.54 -15.62
N VAL A 401 12.01 -9.61 -15.09
CA VAL A 401 12.76 -10.60 -15.86
C VAL A 401 12.43 -11.96 -15.26
N VAL A 402 11.99 -12.92 -16.08
CA VAL A 402 11.61 -14.29 -15.68
C VAL A 402 10.67 -14.34 -14.47
N GLY A 403 9.58 -13.57 -14.51
CA GLY A 403 8.60 -13.48 -13.42
C GLY A 403 9.03 -12.66 -12.20
N TRP A 404 10.34 -12.44 -11.99
CA TRP A 404 10.89 -11.64 -10.89
C TRP A 404 11.00 -10.16 -11.26
N PHE A 405 10.23 -9.32 -10.55
CA PHE A 405 10.24 -7.87 -10.69
C PHE A 405 11.11 -7.19 -9.62
N LEU A 406 12.16 -6.49 -10.07
CA LEU A 406 13.00 -5.63 -9.22
C LEU A 406 12.47 -4.20 -9.29
N HIS A 407 11.97 -3.69 -8.17
CA HIS A 407 11.44 -2.32 -8.06
C HIS A 407 12.53 -1.25 -8.30
N GLN A 408 12.18 -0.05 -8.79
CA GLN A 408 13.15 1.03 -9.09
C GLN A 408 14.00 1.48 -7.89
N SER A 409 13.47 1.34 -6.68
CA SER A 409 14.22 1.56 -5.43
C SER A 409 15.34 0.55 -5.18
N GLN A 410 15.34 -0.57 -5.92
CA GLN A 410 16.22 -1.74 -5.79
C GLN A 410 16.19 -2.38 -4.38
N LYS A 411 15.17 -2.08 -3.57
CA LYS A 411 15.01 -2.54 -2.18
C LYS A 411 13.80 -3.45 -1.98
N LEU A 412 13.12 -3.77 -3.08
CA LEU A 412 11.98 -4.67 -3.13
C LEU A 412 12.14 -5.52 -4.39
N LEU A 413 12.08 -6.83 -4.22
CA LEU A 413 12.09 -7.82 -5.28
C LEU A 413 10.86 -8.71 -5.08
N VAL A 414 10.06 -8.90 -6.11
CA VAL A 414 8.79 -9.66 -6.01
C VAL A 414 8.64 -10.65 -7.15
N HIS A 415 7.96 -11.76 -6.89
CA HIS A 415 7.48 -12.71 -7.89
C HIS A 415 5.96 -12.81 -7.75
N GLY A 416 5.24 -12.08 -8.62
CA GLY A 416 3.80 -11.85 -8.48
C GLY A 416 3.46 -10.74 -7.46
N SER A 417 2.25 -10.22 -7.54
CA SER A 417 1.70 -9.27 -6.54
C SER A 417 0.18 -9.26 -6.59
N PRO A 418 -0.51 -8.74 -5.56
CA PRO A 418 -1.97 -8.57 -5.63
C PRO A 418 -2.45 -7.77 -6.84
N LYS A 419 -1.64 -6.82 -7.32
CA LYS A 419 -1.94 -5.97 -8.47
C LYS A 419 -1.63 -6.66 -9.81
N ALA A 420 -0.71 -7.63 -9.82
CA ALA A 420 -0.24 -8.30 -11.04
C ALA A 420 -0.36 -9.82 -10.87
N HIS A 421 -1.46 -10.38 -11.38
CA HIS A 421 -1.70 -11.82 -11.39
C HIS A 421 -0.64 -12.52 -12.24
N ARG A 422 0.14 -13.40 -11.62
CA ARG A 422 1.20 -14.18 -12.26
C ARG A 422 1.16 -15.61 -11.76
N GLU A 423 1.73 -16.49 -12.58
CA GLU A 423 2.02 -17.84 -12.14
C GLU A 423 3.01 -17.81 -10.96
N PRO A 424 2.86 -18.74 -9.99
CA PRO A 424 3.82 -18.90 -8.91
C PRO A 424 5.23 -19.19 -9.43
N SER A 425 6.25 -18.89 -8.60
CA SER A 425 7.62 -19.30 -8.92
C SER A 425 7.70 -20.84 -9.02
N LEU A 426 8.47 -21.31 -10.00
CA LEU A 426 8.81 -22.72 -10.19
C LEU A 426 9.75 -23.23 -9.08
N MET A 427 10.38 -22.32 -8.33
CA MET A 427 11.23 -22.66 -7.20
C MET A 427 10.42 -22.81 -5.90
N PRO A 428 10.65 -23.89 -5.14
CA PRO A 428 10.14 -23.99 -3.77
C PRO A 428 10.64 -22.84 -2.88
N PHE A 429 9.85 -22.47 -1.88
CA PHE A 429 10.16 -21.32 -1.02
C PHE A 429 11.48 -21.52 -0.25
N GLU A 430 11.76 -22.74 0.19
CA GLU A 430 13.00 -23.14 0.86
C GLU A 430 14.22 -22.90 -0.04
N LEU A 431 14.10 -23.21 -1.33
CA LEU A 431 15.19 -23.02 -2.30
C LEU A 431 15.46 -21.54 -2.55
N ILE A 432 14.39 -20.74 -2.66
CA ILE A 432 14.49 -19.27 -2.76
C ILE A 432 15.20 -18.69 -1.53
N LEU A 433 14.83 -19.16 -0.34
CA LEU A 433 15.44 -18.76 0.92
C LEU A 433 16.92 -19.15 0.96
N GLU A 434 17.29 -20.36 0.55
CA GLU A 434 18.68 -20.78 0.49
C GLU A 434 19.51 -19.90 -0.43
N ILE A 435 19.02 -19.60 -1.64
CA ILE A 435 19.68 -18.69 -2.58
C ILE A 435 19.81 -17.30 -1.97
N ALA A 436 18.75 -16.77 -1.35
CA ALA A 436 18.76 -15.44 -0.76
C ALA A 436 19.80 -15.32 0.35
N LEU A 437 19.91 -16.33 1.23
CA LEU A 437 20.90 -16.34 2.31
C LEU A 437 22.35 -16.26 1.79
N THR A 438 22.66 -16.79 0.61
CA THR A 438 24.00 -16.66 -0.01
C THR A 438 24.40 -15.24 -0.37
N GLU A 439 23.46 -14.29 -0.36
CA GLU A 439 23.79 -12.88 -0.59
C GLU A 439 24.51 -12.25 0.61
N TRP A 440 24.26 -12.75 1.82
CA TRP A 440 24.83 -12.21 3.05
C TRP A 440 25.75 -13.19 3.77
N ASP A 441 25.62 -14.49 3.51
CA ASP A 441 26.57 -15.51 3.96
C ASP A 441 27.55 -15.87 2.83
N MET A 442 28.73 -15.25 2.87
CA MET A 442 29.78 -15.45 1.88
C MET A 442 30.39 -16.87 1.89
N ASN A 443 30.22 -17.62 2.99
CA ASN A 443 30.69 -18.99 3.08
C ASN A 443 29.67 -19.99 2.53
N LYS A 444 28.41 -19.56 2.38
CA LYS A 444 27.34 -20.40 1.86
C LYS A 444 27.41 -20.49 0.33
N LYS A 445 27.54 -21.72 -0.17
CA LYS A 445 27.48 -22.04 -1.60
C LYS A 445 26.05 -21.84 -2.12
N ILE A 446 25.91 -21.49 -3.40
CA ILE A 446 24.63 -21.62 -4.12
C ILE A 446 24.17 -23.10 -4.04
N PRO A 447 22.86 -23.39 -3.89
CA PRO A 447 22.37 -24.78 -3.80
C PRO A 447 22.91 -25.67 -4.92
N ASP A 448 23.26 -26.92 -4.59
CA ASP A 448 23.95 -27.84 -5.50
C ASP A 448 23.16 -28.10 -6.80
N ARG A 449 21.83 -28.01 -6.75
CA ARG A 449 20.95 -28.08 -7.93
C ARG A 449 21.36 -27.10 -9.03
N PHE A 450 21.89 -25.93 -8.67
CA PHE A 450 22.33 -24.88 -9.60
C PHE A 450 23.86 -24.77 -9.69
N CYS A 451 24.59 -25.40 -8.78
CA CYS A 451 26.04 -25.34 -8.70
C CYS A 451 26.59 -26.70 -8.23
N PRO A 452 26.61 -27.76 -9.05
CA PRO A 452 27.13 -29.06 -8.64
C PRO A 452 28.64 -28.99 -8.36
N VAL A 453 29.15 -29.84 -7.47
CA VAL A 453 30.57 -29.86 -7.06
C VAL A 453 31.50 -30.09 -8.25
N ASP A 454 31.10 -30.93 -9.21
CA ASP A 454 31.99 -31.41 -10.29
C ASP A 454 31.82 -30.66 -11.62
N ASN A 455 30.90 -29.67 -11.68
CA ASN A 455 30.50 -29.00 -12.93
C ASN A 455 30.71 -27.48 -12.91
N CYS A 456 31.62 -26.95 -12.08
CA CYS A 456 31.95 -25.52 -12.10
C CYS A 456 32.87 -25.16 -13.29
N ILE A 457 32.49 -25.57 -14.51
CA ILE A 457 33.23 -25.32 -15.74
C ILE A 457 32.98 -23.86 -16.17
N TYR A 458 34.07 -23.13 -16.41
CA TYR A 458 34.13 -21.67 -16.49
C TYR A 458 33.21 -21.04 -17.54
N GLU A 459 33.04 -21.69 -18.70
CA GLU A 459 32.50 -21.04 -19.89
C GLU A 459 30.96 -21.00 -19.94
N GLU A 460 30.27 -21.93 -19.28
CA GLU A 460 28.82 -22.07 -19.40
C GLU A 460 28.05 -21.79 -18.10
N CYS A 461 28.73 -21.59 -16.97
CA CYS A 461 28.07 -21.36 -15.69
C CYS A 461 27.40 -19.97 -15.67
N PRO A 462 26.06 -19.86 -15.64
CA PRO A 462 25.39 -18.57 -15.71
C PRO A 462 25.62 -17.71 -14.45
N PHE A 463 25.89 -18.34 -13.31
CA PHE A 463 26.25 -17.64 -12.07
C PHE A 463 27.69 -17.10 -12.08
N TYR A 464 28.58 -17.65 -12.92
CA TYR A 464 29.97 -17.19 -12.99
C TYR A 464 30.07 -15.76 -13.47
N ALA A 465 29.27 -15.41 -14.50
CA ALA A 465 29.16 -14.04 -15.00
C ALA A 465 28.79 -13.04 -13.89
N LEU A 466 28.12 -13.50 -12.82
CA LEU A 466 27.71 -12.64 -11.72
C LEU A 466 28.84 -12.28 -10.73
N ARG A 467 30.05 -12.85 -10.92
CA ARG A 467 31.24 -12.61 -10.06
C ARG A 467 30.93 -12.75 -8.57
N LEU A 468 30.16 -13.77 -8.19
CA LEU A 468 29.78 -13.98 -6.80
C LEU A 468 30.99 -14.40 -5.97
N HIS A 469 31.21 -13.74 -4.83
CA HIS A 469 32.34 -14.03 -3.94
C HIS A 469 32.40 -15.49 -3.49
N ASN A 470 31.25 -16.08 -3.14
CA ASN A 470 31.15 -17.49 -2.77
C ASN A 470 31.53 -18.44 -3.92
N CYS A 471 31.28 -18.07 -5.18
CA CYS A 471 31.76 -18.84 -6.34
C CYS A 471 33.30 -18.82 -6.43
N PHE A 472 33.95 -17.68 -6.16
CA PHE A 472 35.41 -17.61 -6.16
C PHE A 472 36.03 -18.45 -5.03
N LEU A 473 35.52 -18.32 -3.80
CA LEU A 473 35.99 -19.12 -2.66
C LEU A 473 35.79 -20.62 -2.88
N HIS A 474 34.65 -21.03 -3.45
CA HIS A 474 34.40 -22.43 -3.76
C HIS A 474 35.40 -22.98 -4.78
N ARG A 475 35.70 -22.22 -5.84
CA ARG A 475 36.69 -22.62 -6.85
C ARG A 475 38.12 -22.64 -6.33
N GLU A 476 38.48 -21.71 -5.47
CA GLU A 476 39.79 -21.72 -4.81
C GLU A 476 39.98 -23.02 -4.02
N LYS A 477 38.93 -23.46 -3.30
CA LYS A 477 38.94 -24.76 -2.60
C LYS A 477 39.11 -25.94 -3.56
N LEU A 478 38.40 -25.94 -4.70
CA LEU A 478 38.54 -27.00 -5.73
C LEU A 478 39.96 -27.05 -6.31
N ARG A 479 40.59 -25.90 -6.59
CA ARG A 479 41.98 -25.84 -7.08
C ARG A 479 43.00 -26.37 -6.08
N ILE A 480 42.71 -26.29 -4.79
CA ILE A 480 43.58 -26.82 -3.73
C ILE A 480 43.41 -28.33 -3.62
N SER A 481 42.19 -28.86 -3.76
CA SER A 481 41.92 -30.31 -3.69
C SER A 481 42.45 -31.10 -4.90
N ASP A 482 42.56 -30.46 -6.07
CA ASP A 482 43.05 -31.11 -7.31
C ASP A 482 44.58 -31.11 -7.45
N LYS A 483 45.33 -30.60 -6.47
CA LYS A 483 46.79 -30.75 -6.48
C LYS A 483 47.15 -32.21 -6.14
N PRO A 484 47.83 -32.95 -7.03
CA PRO A 484 48.31 -34.29 -6.69
C PRO A 484 49.21 -34.20 -5.46
N LEU A 485 48.95 -35.06 -4.48
CA LEU A 485 49.73 -35.20 -3.24
C LEU A 485 51.21 -35.49 -3.54
#